data_AF-A0A344UY95-F1
#
_entry.id   AF-A0A344UY95-F1
#
_cell.length_a   1.000
_cell.length_b   1.000
_cell.length_c   1.000
_cell.angle_alpha   90.00
_cell.angle_beta   90.00
_cell.angle_gamma   90.00
#
_symmetry.space_group_name_H-M   'P 1'
#
loop_
_entity.id
_entity.type
_entity.pdbx_description
1 polymer ?
#
loop_
_entity_poly.entity_id
_entity_poly.type
_entity_poly.pdbx_seq_one_letter_code
_entity_poly.pdbx_strand_id
1 'polypeptide(L)' 'MTHDNFPDGGLSINSCTNENRPQKKFLYGAMGWPVDILRCLLSEMVKSIEDGGLPRPTTKAVITHSGAYTALSTVKQ' A
#
# COMPACT_ATOMS: atom_id res chain seq x y z
N MET A 1 9.12 -6.32 -0.51
CA MET A 1 9.67 -5.10 -1.15
C MET A 1 11.01 -4.84 -0.49
N THR A 2 12.12 -4.78 -1.22
CA THR A 2 13.45 -4.56 -0.63
C THR A 2 13.74 -3.07 -0.62
N HIS A 3 13.86 -2.48 0.57
CA HIS A 3 14.12 -1.04 0.78
C HIS A 3 15.62 -0.72 0.93
N ASP A 4 16.49 -1.69 0.59
CA ASP A 4 17.94 -1.59 0.73
C ASP A 4 18.56 -0.48 -0.15
N ASN A 5 17.85 -0.03 -1.19
CA ASN A 5 18.27 1.05 -2.09
C ASN A 5 17.63 2.42 -1.77
N PHE A 6 16.89 2.55 -0.67
CA PHE A 6 16.24 3.81 -0.31
C PHE A 6 17.20 4.69 0.49
N PRO A 7 17.59 5.89 0.00
CA PRO A 7 18.41 6.82 0.80
C PRO A 7 17.59 7.40 1.96
N ASP A 8 18.29 7.86 2.99
CA ASP A 8 17.68 8.59 4.11
C ASP A 8 16.98 9.85 3.57
N GLY A 9 15.79 10.16 4.11
CA GLY A 9 14.89 11.18 3.57
C GLY A 9 14.09 10.74 2.34
N GLY A 10 14.30 9.54 1.81
CA GLY A 10 13.52 8.98 0.69
C GLY A 10 12.05 8.76 1.06
N LEU A 11 11.15 9.02 0.10
CA LEU A 11 9.70 8.80 0.23
C LEU A 11 9.25 7.49 -0.43
N SER A 12 8.82 6.51 0.37
CA SER A 12 8.17 5.30 -0.12
C SER A 12 6.66 5.52 -0.16
N ILE A 13 6.01 5.21 -1.28
CA ILE A 13 4.55 5.24 -1.41
C ILE A 13 4.09 3.87 -1.86
N ASN A 14 3.24 3.25 -1.05
CA ASN A 14 2.67 1.96 -1.35
C ASN A 14 1.15 2.04 -1.33
N SER A 15 0.49 1.60 -2.39
CA SER A 15 -0.98 1.61 -2.44
C SER A 15 -1.51 0.20 -2.52
N CYS A 16 -2.47 -0.13 -1.66
CA CYS A 16 -3.16 -1.42 -1.70
C CYS A 16 -4.67 -1.24 -1.94
N THR A 17 -5.25 -2.15 -2.72
CA THR A 17 -6.69 -2.31 -2.77
C THR A 17 -7.15 -2.98 -1.49
N ASN A 18 -7.99 -2.29 -0.73
CA ASN A 18 -8.39 -2.73 0.60
C ASN A 18 -9.57 -3.71 0.55
N GLU A 19 -9.40 -4.92 1.07
CA GLU A 19 -10.45 -5.95 1.11
C GLU A 19 -11.69 -5.60 1.94
N ASN A 20 -11.58 -4.62 2.84
CA ASN A 20 -12.67 -4.17 3.69
C ASN A 20 -13.60 -3.17 2.99
N ARG A 21 -13.42 -2.92 1.68
CA ARG A 21 -14.23 -1.95 0.92
C ARG A 21 -15.36 -2.62 0.13
N PRO A 22 -16.54 -1.96 0.04
CA PRO A 22 -17.70 -2.50 -0.70
C PRO A 22 -17.39 -2.81 -2.17
N GLN A 23 -16.54 -1.98 -2.79
CA GLN A 23 -16.24 -2.04 -4.22
C GLN A 23 -14.93 -2.79 -4.53
N LYS A 24 -14.44 -3.65 -3.64
CA LYS A 24 -13.14 -4.32 -3.79
C LYS A 24 -12.95 -5.06 -5.12
N LYS A 25 -14.02 -5.56 -5.76
CA LYS A 25 -13.99 -6.25 -7.06
C LYS A 25 -14.16 -5.34 -8.27
N PHE A 26 -14.62 -4.09 -8.07
CA PHE A 26 -14.91 -3.15 -9.14
C PHE A 26 -13.66 -2.80 -9.96
N LEU A 27 -12.56 -2.46 -9.28
CA LEU A 27 -11.30 -2.10 -9.95
C LEU A 27 -10.72 -3.23 -10.79
N TYR A 28 -10.71 -4.46 -10.28
CA TYR A 28 -10.20 -5.61 -11.02
C TYR A 28 -10.96 -5.80 -12.35
N GLY A 29 -12.30 -5.76 -12.30
CA GLY A 29 -13.14 -5.88 -13.49
C GLY A 29 -12.99 -4.69 -14.45
N ALA A 30 -12.82 -3.47 -13.92
CA ALA A 30 -12.68 -2.26 -14.73
C ALA A 30 -11.31 -2.12 -15.40
N MET A 31 -10.24 -2.64 -14.80
CA MET A 31 -8.88 -2.49 -15.29
C MET A 31 -8.46 -3.56 -16.31
N GLY A 32 -9.23 -4.64 -16.45
CA GLY A 32 -8.97 -5.71 -17.41
C GLY A 32 -7.62 -6.41 -17.21
N TRP A 33 -7.08 -6.41 -15.98
CA TRP A 33 -5.76 -6.94 -15.72
C TRP A 33 -5.71 -8.46 -15.94
N PRO A 34 -4.62 -8.98 -16.55
CA PRO A 34 -4.51 -10.40 -16.89
C PRO A 34 -4.19 -11.29 -15.68
N VAL A 35 -3.95 -10.70 -14.50
CA VAL A 35 -3.57 -11.40 -13.26
C VAL A 35 -4.46 -10.97 -12.12
N ASP A 36 -4.88 -11.94 -11.29
CA ASP A 36 -5.60 -11.65 -10.05
C ASP A 36 -4.66 -10.95 -9.08
N ILE A 37 -5.04 -9.73 -8.69
CA ILE A 37 -4.23 -8.88 -7.82
C ILE A 37 -4.41 -9.39 -6.41
N LEU A 38 -3.32 -9.71 -5.73
CA LEU A 38 -3.33 -9.95 -4.30
C LEU A 38 -3.87 -8.72 -3.56
N ARG A 39 -5.01 -8.91 -2.91
CA ARG A 39 -5.61 -7.92 -2.03
C ARG A 39 -5.17 -8.29 -0.63
N CYS A 40 -4.61 -7.33 0.09
CA CYS A 40 -4.19 -7.52 1.46
C CYS A 40 -5.03 -6.67 2.38
N LEU A 41 -5.17 -7.13 3.61
CA LEU A 41 -5.66 -6.33 4.72
C LEU A 41 -4.67 -5.18 4.97
N LEU A 42 -5.19 -4.06 5.48
CA LEU A 42 -4.33 -2.93 5.87
C LEU A 42 -3.23 -3.34 6.86
N SER A 43 -3.54 -4.28 7.77
CA SER A 43 -2.57 -4.81 8.73
C SER A 43 -1.43 -5.58 8.07
N GLU A 44 -1.72 -6.35 7.03
CA GLU A 44 -0.72 -7.10 6.26
C GLU A 44 0.19 -6.14 5.48
N MET A 45 -0.40 -5.05 4.97
CA MET A 45 0.36 -4.01 4.29
C MET A 45 1.30 -3.26 5.23
N VAL A 46 0.83 -2.87 6.41
CA VAL A 46 1.66 -2.22 7.44
C VAL A 46 2.79 -3.16 7.86
N LYS A 47 2.49 -4.43 8.11
CA LYS A 47 3.50 -5.43 8.44
C LYS A 47 4.55 -5.57 7.35
N SER A 48 4.15 -5.61 6.07
CA SER A 48 5.10 -5.69 4.96
C SER A 48 6.01 -4.46 4.85
N ILE A 49 5.54 -3.28 5.27
CA ILE A 49 6.35 -2.05 5.31
C ILE A 49 7.36 -2.13 6.46
N GLU A 50 6.92 -2.59 7.64
CA GLU A 50 7.78 -2.81 8.82
C GLU A 50 8.87 -3.85 8.54
N ASP A 51 8.50 -5.01 7.96
CA ASP A 51 9.43 -6.06 7.54
C ASP A 51 10.41 -5.56 6.47
N GLY A 52 10.02 -4.52 5.73
CA GLY A 52 10.84 -3.81 4.78
C GLY A 52 11.84 -2.82 5.40
N GLY A 53 11.87 -2.67 6.72
CA GLY A 53 12.77 -1.73 7.41
C GLY A 53 12.26 -0.28 7.43
N LEU A 54 11.00 -0.04 7.07
CA LEU A 54 10.39 1.28 7.16
C LEU A 54 9.55 1.39 8.45
N PRO A 55 9.89 2.32 9.36
CA PRO A 55 9.26 2.37 10.67
C PRO A 55 7.82 2.88 10.60
N ARG A 56 6.91 2.20 11.31
CA ARG A 56 5.50 2.59 11.40
C ARG A 56 5.26 4.03 11.89
N PRO A 57 6.01 4.58 12.86
CA PRO A 57 5.83 5.97 13.31
C PRO A 57 5.92 7.04 12.20
N THR A 58 6.64 6.77 11.11
CA THR A 58 6.76 7.69 9.97
C THR A 58 5.83 7.34 8.80
N THR A 59 4.99 6.32 8.97
CA THR A 59 4.04 5.86 7.96
C THR A 59 2.69 6.55 8.14
N LYS A 60 2.21 7.21 7.08
CA LYS A 60 0.87 7.79 7.01
C LYS A 60 0.01 7.00 6.04
N ALA A 61 -1.21 6.65 6.44
CA ALA A 61 -2.18 6.00 5.58
C ALA A 61 -3.26 7.01 5.15
N VAL A 62 -3.53 7.09 3.84
CA VAL A 62 -4.54 7.97 3.25
C VAL A 62 -5.40 7.17 2.29
N ILE A 63 -6.72 7.32 2.39
CA ILE A 63 -7.65 6.75 1.40
C ILE A 63 -7.63 7.67 0.19
N THR A 64 -7.40 7.11 -1.00
CA THR A 64 -7.40 7.91 -2.23
C THR A 64 -8.78 8.51 -2.50
N HIS A 65 -8.85 9.59 -3.28
CA HIS A 65 -10.12 10.24 -3.61
C HIS A 65 -11.17 9.28 -4.21
N SER A 66 -10.72 8.29 -4.99
CA SER A 66 -11.56 7.23 -5.54
C SER A 66 -12.16 6.28 -4.50
N GLY A 67 -11.71 6.32 -3.24
CA GLY A 67 -12.09 5.37 -2.18
C GLY A 67 -11.53 3.96 -2.36
N ALA A 68 -10.80 3.74 -3.45
CA ALA A 68 -10.51 2.42 -3.97
C ALA A 68 -9.14 1.88 -3.49
N TYR A 69 -8.22 2.78 -3.15
CA TYR A 69 -6.91 2.46 -2.60
C TYR A 69 -6.73 3.09 -1.23
N THR A 70 -5.92 2.43 -0.41
CA THR A 70 -5.26 3.09 0.72
C THR A 70 -3.78 3.22 0.37
N ALA A 71 -3.32 4.46 0.29
CA ALA A 71 -1.91 4.79 0.08
C ALA A 71 -1.23 4.93 1.45
N LEU A 72 -0.15 4.19 1.65
CA LEU A 72 0.76 4.31 2.77
C LEU A 72 2.03 5.01 2.30
N SER A 73 2.28 6.19 2.86
CA SER A 73 3.48 6.96 2.59
C SER A 73 4.40 6.93 3.79
N THR A 74 5.66 6.58 3.60
CA THR A 74 6.65 6.49 4.68
C THR A 74 7.92 7.22 4.26
N VAL A 75 8.37 8.12 5.12
CA VAL A 75 9.69 8.76 4.98
C VAL A 75 10.69 7.90 5.73
N LYS A 76 11.74 7.45 5.03
CA LYS A 76 12.87 6.77 5.66
C LYS A 76 13.68 7.80 6.44
N GLN A 77 13.92 7.53 7.72
CA GLN A 77 14.78 8.36 8.56
C GLN A 77 16.23 7.99 8.33
#